data_AF-A0A5C9CA70-F1
#
_entry.id   AF-A0A5C9CA70-F1
#
_cell.length_a   1.000
_cell.length_b   1.000
_cell.length_c   1.000
_cell.angle_alpha   90.00
_cell.angle_beta   90.00
_cell.angle_gamma   90.00
#
_symmetry.space_group_name_H-M   'P 1'
#
loop_
_entity.id
_entity.type
_entity.pdbx_description
1 polymer ?
#
loop_
_entity_poly.entity_id
_entity_poly.type
_entity_poly.pdbx_seq_one_letter_code
_entity_poly.pdbx_strand_id
1 'polypeptide(L)'
;MKNSLYAIAVLSFFLISCRNTYKSISIKKIDLYNKVDTMGIYKGNLLTRKHDYFLIENFHDKVKDSLQIFEFIKKNNRHNEFYTYSVYLYKESSITNIKKIKEGPGEITYESDENDLLYTIIWQNNKCCIHSYKGEKKEYEICRDSL
;
A
#
# COMPACT_ATOMS: atom_id res chain seq x y z
N MET A 1 40.58 26.66 -29.65
CA MET A 1 39.69 25.51 -29.95
C MET A 1 39.73 24.37 -28.93
N LYS A 2 40.81 24.18 -28.14
CA LYS A 2 40.90 23.09 -27.13
C LYS A 2 39.89 23.19 -25.97
N ASN A 3 39.45 24.40 -25.60
CA ASN A 3 38.50 24.59 -24.48
C ASN A 3 37.06 24.14 -24.80
N SER A 4 36.69 23.99 -26.09
CA SER A 4 35.35 23.56 -26.48
C SER A 4 35.13 22.04 -26.33
N LEU A 5 36.20 21.25 -26.46
CA LEU A 5 36.14 19.79 -26.33
C LEU A 5 35.94 19.32 -24.88
N TYR A 6 36.52 20.04 -23.92
CA TYR A 6 36.32 19.75 -22.49
C TYR A 6 34.89 20.05 -22.03
N ALA A 7 34.26 21.10 -22.55
CA ALA A 7 32.87 21.43 -22.21
C ALA A 7 31.88 20.34 -22.66
N ILE A 8 32.11 19.73 -23.82
CA ILE A 8 31.26 18.66 -24.37
C ILE A 8 31.45 17.35 -23.57
N ALA A 9 32.68 17.04 -23.16
CA ALA A 9 32.97 15.85 -22.36
C ALA A 9 32.42 15.92 -20.92
N VAL A 10 32.38 17.12 -20.33
CA VAL A 10 31.76 17.33 -19.01
C VAL A 10 30.24 17.28 -19.11
N LEU A 11 29.63 17.85 -20.17
CA LEU A 11 28.19 17.77 -20.39
C LEU A 11 27.69 16.33 -20.59
N SER A 12 28.45 15.50 -21.31
CA SER A 12 28.08 14.09 -21.54
C SER A 12 28.14 13.25 -20.27
N PHE A 13 29.05 13.54 -19.34
CA PHE A 13 29.11 12.87 -18.04
C PHE A 13 27.91 13.23 -17.15
N PHE A 14 27.45 14.49 -17.18
CA PHE A 14 26.25 14.91 -16.44
C PHE A 14 24.96 14.29 -16.99
N LEU A 15 24.87 14.03 -18.30
CA LEU A 15 23.71 13.37 -18.90
C LEU A 15 23.61 11.87 -18.59
N ILE A 16 24.72 11.20 -18.27
CA ILE A 16 24.74 9.77 -17.93
C ILE A 16 24.36 9.55 -16.44
N SER A 17 24.67 10.51 -15.55
CA SER A 17 24.31 10.41 -14.12
C SER A 17 22.83 10.61 -13.79
N CYS A 18 21.98 10.96 -14.77
CA CYS A 18 20.53 11.09 -14.57
C CYS A 18 19.72 9.79 -14.81
N ARG A 19 20.37 8.66 -15.12
CA ARG A 19 19.68 7.40 -15.49
C ARG A 19 19.33 6.45 -14.34
N ASN A 20 19.37 6.89 -13.09
CA ASN A 20 18.66 6.18 -12.02
C ASN A 20 17.21 6.67 -11.93
N THR A 21 16.47 6.54 -13.04
CA THR A 21 15.00 6.65 -13.05
C THR A 21 14.43 5.43 -12.33
N TYR A 22 14.43 5.52 -11.00
CA TYR A 22 13.73 4.58 -10.14
C TYR A 22 12.25 4.64 -10.49
N LYS A 23 11.71 3.55 -11.04
CA LYS A 23 10.30 3.46 -11.40
C LYS A 23 9.47 3.59 -10.13
N SER A 24 8.47 4.46 -10.13
CA SER A 24 7.53 4.60 -9.01
C SER A 24 6.73 3.31 -8.83
N ILE A 25 6.33 3.02 -7.60
CA ILE A 25 5.39 1.92 -7.35
C ILE A 25 4.05 2.25 -8.00
N SER A 26 3.33 1.22 -8.42
CA SER A 26 1.96 1.33 -8.94
C SER A 26 1.04 0.68 -7.92
N ILE A 27 0.05 1.42 -7.42
CA ILE A 27 -0.91 0.93 -6.42
C ILE A 27 -2.27 0.78 -7.12
N LYS A 28 -2.70 -0.46 -7.35
CA LYS A 28 -3.95 -0.78 -8.05
C LYS A 28 -5.01 -1.22 -7.06
N LYS A 29 -6.17 -0.56 -7.08
CA LYS A 29 -7.35 -1.02 -6.35
C LYS A 29 -7.86 -2.31 -6.96
N ILE A 30 -8.17 -3.27 -6.11
CA ILE A 30 -8.84 -4.51 -6.48
C ILE A 30 -10.29 -4.36 -6.05
N ASP A 31 -11.16 -4.21 -7.03
CA ASP A 31 -12.60 -4.23 -6.80
C ASP A 31 -13.03 -5.67 -6.52
N LEU A 32 -12.96 -6.03 -5.24
CA LEU A 32 -13.79 -7.08 -4.68
C LEU A 32 -15.21 -6.52 -4.55
N TYR A 33 -16.23 -7.38 -4.57
CA TYR A 33 -17.62 -7.00 -4.36
C TYR A 33 -17.69 -5.86 -3.34
N ASN A 34 -18.25 -4.70 -3.73
CA ASN A 34 -18.26 -3.47 -2.93
C ASN A 34 -19.20 -3.64 -1.72
N LYS A 35 -18.82 -4.56 -0.84
CA LYS A 35 -19.62 -5.07 0.25
C LYS A 35 -19.26 -4.26 1.47
N VAL A 36 -20.26 -3.54 1.95
CA VAL A 36 -20.22 -2.91 3.26
C VAL A 36 -20.96 -3.85 4.19
N ASP A 37 -20.25 -4.39 5.18
CA ASP A 37 -20.82 -5.32 6.14
C ASP A 37 -21.47 -4.54 7.29
N THR A 38 -22.75 -4.78 7.53
CA THR A 38 -23.45 -4.24 8.70
C THR A 38 -23.08 -5.06 9.93
N MET A 39 -22.42 -4.43 10.90
CA MET A 39 -22.03 -5.08 12.16
C MET A 39 -23.13 -5.03 13.22
N GLY A 40 -24.03 -4.05 13.15
CA GLY A 40 -25.12 -3.86 14.12
C GLY A 40 -25.55 -2.41 14.24
N ILE A 41 -26.27 -2.08 15.31
CA ILE A 41 -26.73 -0.72 15.63
C ILE A 41 -26.21 -0.35 17.02
N TYR A 42 -25.58 0.82 17.15
CA TYR A 42 -25.13 1.37 18.44
C TYR A 42 -25.59 2.81 18.60
N LYS A 43 -26.31 3.10 19.69
CA LYS A 43 -26.92 4.42 19.97
C LYS A 43 -27.74 4.96 18.79
N GLY A 44 -28.46 4.08 18.09
CA GLY A 44 -29.29 4.43 16.93
C GLY A 44 -28.53 4.58 15.60
N ASN A 45 -27.20 4.49 15.60
CA ASN A 45 -26.39 4.56 14.38
C ASN A 45 -26.05 3.16 13.87
N LEU A 46 -26.18 2.96 12.55
CA LEU A 46 -25.75 1.75 11.87
C LEU A 46 -24.22 1.66 11.88
N LEU A 47 -23.67 0.60 12.45
CA LEU A 47 -22.24 0.33 12.45
C LEU A 47 -21.90 -0.48 11.20
N THR A 48 -21.12 0.11 10.32
CA THR A 48 -20.71 -0.49 9.05
C THR A 48 -19.21 -0.74 9.02
N ARG A 49 -18.82 -1.84 8.38
CA ARG A 49 -17.43 -2.20 8.11
C ARG A 49 -17.18 -2.23 6.61
N LYS A 50 -16.01 -1.77 6.19
CA LYS A 50 -15.54 -1.89 4.82
C LYS A 50 -14.10 -2.38 4.77
N HIS A 51 -13.82 -3.20 3.76
CA HIS A 51 -12.48 -3.67 3.42
C HIS A 51 -12.17 -3.30 1.97
N ASP A 52 -11.04 -2.63 1.74
CA ASP A 52 -10.50 -2.39 0.41
C ASP A 52 -9.15 -3.10 0.25
N TYR A 53 -8.90 -3.65 -0.93
CA TYR A 53 -7.72 -4.46 -1.25
C TYR A 53 -6.95 -3.81 -2.39
N PHE A 54 -5.63 -3.78 -2.29
CA PHE A 54 -4.76 -3.14 -3.26
C PHE A 54 -3.55 -4.01 -3.58
N LEU A 55 -3.13 -3.98 -4.84
CA LEU A 55 -1.90 -4.60 -5.33
C LEU A 55 -0.84 -3.53 -5.59
N ILE A 56 0.36 -3.74 -5.08
CA ILE A 56 1.53 -2.89 -5.26
C ILE A 56 2.50 -3.55 -6.23
N GLU A 57 2.65 -2.95 -7.40
CA GLU A 57 3.56 -3.39 -8.45
C GLU A 57 4.86 -2.60 -8.41
N ASN A 58 5.96 -3.21 -8.84
CA ASN A 58 7.31 -2.63 -8.80
C ASN A 58 7.76 -2.23 -7.38
N PHE A 59 7.34 -2.97 -6.36
CA PHE A 59 7.80 -2.76 -4.98
C PHE A 59 9.25 -3.27 -4.82
N HIS A 60 10.09 -2.50 -4.16
CA HIS A 60 11.53 -2.78 -4.03
C HIS A 60 12.04 -2.80 -2.58
N ASP A 61 11.15 -2.78 -1.59
CA ASP A 61 11.48 -2.75 -0.16
C ASP A 61 12.45 -1.62 0.21
N LYS A 62 12.17 -0.42 -0.33
CA LYS A 62 12.94 0.81 -0.05
C LYS A 62 12.10 1.82 0.72
N VAL A 63 12.78 2.66 1.49
CA VAL A 63 12.16 3.77 2.24
C VAL A 63 11.25 4.64 1.34
N LYS A 64 11.65 4.88 0.09
CA LYS A 64 10.86 5.63 -0.90
C LYS A 64 9.52 4.97 -1.24
N ASP A 65 9.45 3.64 -1.24
CA ASP A 65 8.21 2.92 -1.53
C ASP A 65 7.25 3.04 -0.34
N SER A 66 7.76 2.86 0.88
CA SER A 66 6.99 3.08 2.11
C SER A 66 6.43 4.50 2.19
N LEU A 67 7.23 5.53 1.84
CA LEU A 67 6.75 6.91 1.79
C LEU A 67 5.58 7.11 0.82
N GLN A 68 5.67 6.55 -0.39
CA GLN A 68 4.57 6.61 -1.37
C GLN A 68 3.31 5.90 -0.85
N ILE A 69 3.47 4.77 -0.16
CA ILE A 69 2.37 4.04 0.49
C ILE A 69 1.73 4.90 1.59
N PHE A 70 2.51 5.54 2.45
CA PHE A 70 1.97 6.43 3.49
C PHE A 70 1.23 7.63 2.91
N GLU A 71 1.73 8.25 1.83
CA GLU A 71 1.03 9.31 1.12
C GLU A 71 -0.30 8.82 0.53
N PHE A 72 -0.30 7.61 -0.05
CA PHE A 72 -1.50 6.97 -0.56
C PHE A 72 -2.54 6.73 0.55
N ILE A 73 -2.12 6.18 1.70
CA ILE A 73 -2.97 5.94 2.88
C ILE A 73 -3.61 7.24 3.36
N LYS A 74 -2.81 8.31 3.48
CA LYS A 74 -3.30 9.62 3.93
C LYS A 74 -4.36 10.19 2.98
N LYS A 75 -4.17 10.04 1.66
CA LYS A 75 -5.13 10.50 0.63
C LYS A 75 -6.42 9.67 0.59
N ASN A 76 -6.38 8.40 1.01
CA ASN A 76 -7.51 7.47 0.96
C ASN A 76 -8.16 7.22 2.32
N ASN A 77 -7.93 8.10 3.30
CA ASN A 77 -8.57 8.02 4.60
C ASN A 77 -10.08 8.20 4.47
N ARG A 78 -10.85 7.17 4.83
CA ARG A 78 -12.33 7.17 4.84
C ARG A 78 -12.91 6.81 6.21
N HIS A 79 -12.19 7.09 7.29
CA HIS A 79 -12.62 6.71 8.65
C HIS A 79 -13.96 7.31 9.08
N ASN A 80 -14.35 8.46 8.52
CA ASN A 80 -15.63 9.11 8.83
C ASN A 80 -16.84 8.46 8.12
N GLU A 81 -16.60 7.59 7.14
CA GLU A 81 -17.66 6.92 6.37
C GLU A 81 -18.09 5.58 7.00
N PHE A 82 -17.22 4.93 7.77
CA PHE A 82 -17.43 3.58 8.29
C PHE A 82 -17.02 3.48 9.75
N TYR A 83 -17.72 2.66 10.53
CA TYR A 83 -17.30 2.36 11.91
C TYR A 83 -15.93 1.66 11.94
N THR A 84 -15.67 0.82 10.95
CA THR A 84 -14.34 0.23 10.71
C THR A 84 -14.04 0.24 9.23
N TYR A 85 -12.88 0.77 8.85
CA TYR A 85 -12.37 0.69 7.49
C TYR A 85 -11.00 0.04 7.52
N SER A 86 -10.82 -1.05 6.79
CA SER A 86 -9.52 -1.69 6.64
C SER A 86 -9.04 -1.64 5.19
N VAL A 87 -7.75 -1.38 5.03
CA VAL A 87 -7.05 -1.41 3.75
C VAL A 87 -5.95 -2.45 3.83
N TYR A 88 -5.92 -3.35 2.86
CA TYR A 88 -4.90 -4.39 2.71
C TYR A 88 -4.06 -4.09 1.48
N LEU A 89 -2.75 -4.00 1.66
CA LEU A 89 -1.79 -3.70 0.60
C LEU A 89 -0.89 -4.91 0.39
N TYR A 90 -1.01 -5.55 -0.77
CA TYR A 90 -0.22 -6.71 -1.16
C TYR A 90 0.85 -6.33 -2.17
N LYS A 91 2.02 -6.95 -2.09
CA LYS A 91 3.04 -6.93 -3.12
C LYS A 91 2.60 -7.82 -4.29
N GLU A 92 2.84 -7.39 -5.51
CA GLU A 92 2.69 -8.25 -6.68
C GLU A 92 3.75 -9.36 -6.70
N SER A 93 3.30 -10.59 -6.95
CA SER A 93 4.15 -11.77 -7.17
C SER A 93 3.47 -12.79 -8.09
N SER A 94 4.14 -13.91 -8.33
CA SER A 94 3.55 -15.05 -9.05
C SER A 94 2.33 -15.64 -8.32
N ILE A 95 2.31 -15.56 -6.99
CA ILE A 95 1.23 -16.09 -6.15
C ILE A 95 0.25 -15.03 -5.65
N THR A 96 0.62 -13.75 -5.70
CA THR A 96 -0.23 -12.65 -5.25
C THR A 96 -0.47 -11.71 -6.41
N ASN A 97 -1.63 -11.88 -7.03
CA ASN A 97 -2.07 -11.12 -8.19
C ASN A 97 -3.57 -10.86 -8.11
N ILE A 98 -4.07 -10.00 -9.01
CA ILE A 98 -5.48 -9.56 -9.02
C ILE A 98 -6.45 -10.74 -9.07
N LYS A 99 -6.14 -11.78 -9.87
CA LYS A 99 -7.02 -12.94 -10.04
C LYS A 99 -7.15 -13.70 -8.71
N LYS A 100 -6.03 -14.06 -8.09
CA LYS A 100 -6.02 -14.81 -6.84
C LYS A 100 -6.65 -14.03 -5.69
N ILE A 101 -6.39 -12.72 -5.58
CA ILE A 101 -7.02 -11.87 -4.55
C ILE A 101 -8.54 -11.81 -4.73
N LYS A 102 -9.03 -11.86 -5.97
CA LYS A 102 -10.48 -11.94 -6.26
C LYS A 102 -11.11 -13.28 -5.91
N GLU A 103 -10.37 -14.37 -6.08
CA GLU A 103 -10.85 -15.73 -5.80
C GLU A 103 -10.98 -15.99 -4.29
N GLY A 104 -10.06 -15.45 -3.48
CA GLY A 104 -10.10 -15.62 -2.03
C GLY A 104 -9.08 -14.74 -1.31
N PRO A 105 -9.43 -13.50 -0.87
CA PRO A 105 -8.48 -12.64 -0.18
C PRO A 105 -8.03 -13.23 1.17
N GLY A 106 -8.88 -14.02 1.83
CA GLY A 106 -8.57 -14.67 3.11
C GLY A 106 -7.47 -15.73 3.00
N GLU A 107 -7.44 -16.50 1.91
CA GLU A 107 -6.45 -17.57 1.69
C GLU A 107 -5.04 -16.97 1.52
N ILE A 108 -4.93 -15.83 0.85
CA ILE A 108 -3.66 -15.09 0.69
C ILE A 108 -3.19 -14.49 2.02
N THR A 109 -4.09 -14.25 2.97
CA THR A 109 -3.76 -13.62 4.26
C THR A 109 -3.23 -14.64 5.29
N TYR A 110 -3.58 -15.92 5.15
CA TYR A 110 -3.29 -16.96 6.15
C TYR A 110 -2.44 -18.13 5.64
N GLU A 111 -2.42 -18.42 4.33
CA GLU A 111 -1.85 -19.67 3.82
C GLU A 111 -0.65 -19.50 2.87
N SER A 112 -0.21 -18.28 2.54
CA SER A 112 1.00 -18.12 1.73
C SER A 112 2.25 -18.12 2.61
N ASP A 113 3.03 -19.20 2.53
CA ASP A 113 4.41 -19.30 3.04
C ASP A 113 5.30 -18.13 2.54
N GLU A 114 4.91 -17.48 1.43
CA GLU A 114 5.42 -16.21 0.93
C GLU A 114 4.38 -15.10 1.16
N ASN A 115 4.27 -14.60 2.39
CA ASN A 115 3.30 -13.55 2.72
C ASN A 115 3.65 -12.23 2.00
N ASP A 116 2.94 -11.96 0.90
CA ASP A 116 3.06 -10.72 0.12
C ASP A 116 2.24 -9.56 0.71
N LEU A 117 1.50 -9.78 1.81
CA LEU A 117 0.88 -8.68 2.54
C LEU A 117 2.00 -7.78 3.08
N LEU A 118 1.99 -6.51 2.68
CA LEU A 118 2.98 -5.51 3.11
C LEU A 118 2.45 -4.72 4.30
N TYR A 119 1.19 -4.31 4.21
CA TYR A 119 0.54 -3.48 5.21
C TYR A 119 -0.93 -3.80 5.38
N THR A 120 -1.39 -3.72 6.63
CA THR A 120 -2.79 -3.59 6.99
C THR A 120 -3.00 -2.25 7.66
N ILE A 121 -3.94 -1.46 7.17
CA ILE A 121 -4.32 -0.19 7.78
C ILE A 121 -5.75 -0.29 8.26
N ILE A 122 -5.98 0.01 9.53
CA ILE A 122 -7.28 -0.10 10.16
C ILE A 122 -7.62 1.25 10.77
N TRP A 123 -8.71 1.84 10.29
CA TRP A 123 -9.37 2.95 10.94
C TRP A 123 -10.55 2.44 11.74
N GLN A 124 -10.55 2.68 13.05
CA GLN A 124 -11.62 2.31 13.96
C GLN A 124 -11.63 3.24 15.16
N ASN A 125 -12.80 3.69 15.60
CA ASN A 125 -12.97 4.50 16.82
C ASN A 125 -12.02 5.70 16.89
N ASN A 126 -11.93 6.48 15.81
CA ASN A 126 -11.03 7.64 15.65
C ASN A 126 -9.55 7.30 15.83
N LYS A 127 -9.15 6.06 15.60
CA LYS A 127 -7.74 5.64 15.59
C LYS A 127 -7.41 5.04 14.24
N CYS A 128 -6.22 5.35 13.76
CA CYS A 128 -5.58 4.72 12.61
C CYS A 128 -4.43 3.85 13.12
N CYS A 129 -4.54 2.55 12.94
CA CYS A 129 -3.48 1.59 13.19
C CYS A 129 -2.89 1.09 11.86
N ILE A 130 -1.57 1.12 11.75
CA ILE A 130 -0.83 0.61 10.59
C ILE A 130 0.02 -0.54 11.08
N HIS A 131 -0.21 -1.71 10.52
CA HIS A 131 0.59 -2.93 10.73
C HIS A 131 1.44 -3.14 9.49
N SER A 132 2.75 -3.31 9.66
CA SER A 132 3.63 -3.75 8.59
C SER A 132 4.02 -5.20 8.77
N TYR A 133 4.30 -5.86 7.66
CA TYR A 133 4.64 -7.28 7.64
C TYR A 133 5.90 -7.51 6.81
N LYS A 134 6.69 -8.49 7.24
CA LYS A 134 7.82 -9.03 6.48
C LYS A 134 7.75 -10.55 6.51
N GLY A 135 7.27 -11.13 5.40
CA GLY A 135 6.74 -12.48 5.41
C GLY A 135 5.60 -12.59 6.43
N GLU A 136 5.54 -13.68 7.18
CA GLU A 136 4.44 -13.94 8.13
C GLU A 136 4.51 -13.10 9.41
N LYS A 137 5.60 -12.37 9.66
CA LYS A 137 5.81 -11.64 10.91
C LYS A 137 5.35 -10.20 10.79
N LYS A 138 4.50 -9.78 11.73
CA LYS A 138 4.24 -8.34 11.97
C LYS A 138 5.55 -7.71 12.46
N GLU A 139 6.11 -6.78 11.70
CA GLU A 139 7.35 -6.09 12.09
C GLU A 139 7.08 -4.97 13.07
N TYR A 140 6.09 -4.12 12.77
CA TYR A 140 5.71 -3.04 13.67
C TYR A 140 4.22 -2.71 13.58
N GLU A 141 3.77 -2.01 14.62
CA GLU A 141 2.44 -1.44 14.71
C GLU A 141 2.56 0.01 15.16
N ILE A 142 1.89 0.90 14.44
CA ILE A 142 1.76 2.31 14.81
C ILE A 142 0.28 2.62 14.87
N CYS A 143 -0.23 2.94 16.06
CA CYS A 143 -1.57 3.45 16.26
C CYS A 143 -1.52 4.93 16.66
N ARG A 144 -2.30 5.76 15.97
CA ARG A 144 -2.47 7.18 16.28
C ARG A 144 -3.93 7.54 16.21
N ASP A 145 -4.32 8.60 16.89
CA ASP A 145 -5.64 9.17 16.65
C ASP A 145 -5.74 9.61 15.18
N SER A 146 -6.86 9.31 14.53
CA SER A 146 -7.08 9.60 13.12
C SER A 146 -7.09 11.11 12.92
N LEU A 147 -6.23 11.58 12.02
CA LEU A 147 -6.11 12.98 11.59
C LEU A 147 -7.44 13.58 11.15
#